data_AF-A0A4Q3AAT1-F1
#
_entry.id   AF-A0A4Q3AAT1-F1
#
_cell.length_a   1.000
_cell.length_b   1.000
_cell.length_c   1.000
_cell.angle_alpha   90.00
_cell.angle_beta   90.00
_cell.angle_gamma   90.00
#
_symmetry.space_group_name_H-M   'P 1'
#
loop_
_entity.id
_entity.type
_entity.pdbx_description
1 polymer ?
#
loop_
_entity_poly.entity_id
_entity_poly.type
_entity_poly.pdbx_seq_one_letter_code
_entity_poly.pdbx_strand_id
1 'polypeptide(L)'
;TYFERSLLSKFRNRGTLYSTLLEAPLLAMLIGVTLRSSKEGAYEFPTALHVPAYLFLSATVAMFLGLTNSATEILRDRSVLRRERNSRANPLLYVGAKFCALGLVAAAQCFVYTLIGHFLLEIRGTVPSQWLWMTLTACTGTGLALLVSSIVKTERAALTAVPLLLVPQMLLAGALVPFREMNRGLFENSGIERERGGVPVPSDFMPLRHAYEAMVVTQATRNPYEVERIRIQRRVDAIKDMPSPLEPGVEERLQLMLQALVKLGGAQAVTAHDAEDLAERINTLARSGTRLEVDSLKVRTKDPSARPITDFFVNDRIDLLVREAETFRLDYRNEDKPRHIFLALKKPVGGVWHDTVDYDSAILIMVVIGTGLATSAVLGIQNRRTR
;
A
#
# COMPACT_ATOMS: atom_id res chain seq x y z
N THR A 1 -21.70 4.92 -24.81
CA THR A 1 -22.17 4.69 -23.40
C THR A 1 -21.66 5.76 -22.45
N TYR A 2 -22.19 5.89 -21.22
CA TYR A 2 -21.73 6.89 -20.23
C TYR A 2 -20.21 6.84 -19.97
N PHE A 3 -19.65 5.62 -19.97
CA PHE A 3 -18.21 5.37 -19.82
C PHE A 3 -17.38 5.96 -20.98
N GLU A 4 -17.72 5.61 -22.22
CA GLU A 4 -17.04 6.15 -23.40
C GLU A 4 -17.09 7.68 -23.44
N ARG A 5 -18.24 8.28 -23.13
CA ARG A 5 -18.36 9.76 -23.08
C ARG A 5 -17.44 10.37 -22.04
N SER A 6 -17.34 9.76 -20.85
CA SER A 6 -16.49 10.25 -19.78
C SER A 6 -15.00 10.07 -20.08
N LEU A 7 -14.60 9.00 -20.77
CA LEU A 7 -13.22 8.81 -21.19
C LEU A 7 -12.86 9.76 -22.33
N LEU A 8 -13.69 9.82 -23.37
CA LEU A 8 -13.47 10.66 -24.55
C LEU A 8 -13.42 12.15 -24.19
N SER A 9 -14.17 12.62 -23.19
CA SER A 9 -14.12 14.02 -22.75
C SER A 9 -12.77 14.41 -22.15
N LYS A 10 -12.12 13.51 -21.39
CA LYS A 10 -10.75 13.70 -20.86
C LYS A 10 -9.72 13.72 -21.99
N PHE A 11 -9.80 12.78 -22.93
CA PHE A 11 -8.87 12.70 -24.06
C PHE A 11 -9.00 13.87 -25.04
N ARG A 12 -10.18 14.47 -25.15
CA ARG A 12 -10.41 15.60 -26.05
C ARG A 12 -9.80 16.91 -25.56
N ASN A 13 -9.64 17.10 -24.24
CA ASN A 13 -9.03 18.30 -23.69
C ASN A 13 -7.51 18.11 -23.48
N ARG A 14 -6.75 18.34 -24.56
CA ARG A 14 -5.29 18.14 -24.61
C ARG A 14 -4.55 18.85 -23.47
N GLY A 15 -4.93 20.08 -23.13
CA GLY A 15 -4.26 20.86 -22.08
C GLY A 15 -4.38 20.23 -20.69
N THR A 16 -5.60 19.79 -20.32
CA THR A 16 -5.81 19.08 -19.06
C THR A 16 -5.09 17.74 -19.05
N LEU A 17 -5.16 16.98 -20.15
CA LEU A 17 -4.52 15.68 -20.25
C LEU A 17 -3.00 15.78 -20.11
N TYR A 18 -2.35 16.71 -20.82
CA TYR A 18 -0.90 16.93 -20.70
C TYR A 18 -0.50 17.37 -19.29
N SER A 19 -1.23 18.31 -18.69
CA SER A 19 -0.96 18.75 -17.32
C SER A 19 -1.04 17.59 -16.34
N THR A 20 -2.09 16.78 -16.43
CA THR A 20 -2.29 15.64 -15.52
C THR A 20 -1.26 14.54 -15.75
N LEU A 21 -0.88 14.27 -17.00
CA LEU A 21 0.10 13.23 -17.31
C LEU A 21 1.53 13.61 -16.91
N LEU A 22 1.84 14.93 -16.89
CA LEU A 22 3.17 15.45 -16.57
C LEU A 22 3.35 15.69 -15.06
N GLU A 23 2.28 15.93 -14.33
CA GLU A 23 2.27 16.11 -12.88
C GLU A 23 2.84 14.89 -12.12
N ALA A 24 2.35 13.68 -12.44
CA ALA A 24 2.81 12.46 -11.78
C ALA A 24 4.32 12.16 -11.97
N PRO A 25 4.89 12.19 -13.20
CA PRO A 25 6.33 12.07 -13.43
C PRO A 25 7.16 13.13 -12.71
N LEU A 26 6.71 14.39 -12.73
CA LEU A 26 7.45 15.49 -12.12
C LEU A 26 7.52 15.33 -10.61
N LEU A 27 6.41 14.98 -9.96
CA LEU A 27 6.37 14.68 -8.53
C LEU A 27 7.22 13.45 -8.19
N ALA A 28 7.18 12.39 -9.01
CA ALA A 28 8.02 11.20 -8.81
C ALA A 28 9.51 11.51 -8.88
N MET A 29 9.92 12.32 -9.87
CA MET A 29 11.32 12.76 -10.01
C MET A 29 11.74 13.65 -8.83
N LEU A 30 10.90 14.62 -8.45
CA LEU A 30 11.19 15.52 -7.33
C LEU A 30 11.37 14.74 -6.02
N ILE A 31 10.42 13.87 -5.68
CA ILE A 31 10.47 13.06 -4.46
C ILE A 31 11.61 12.05 -4.52
N GLY A 32 11.78 11.35 -5.65
CA GLY A 32 12.83 10.34 -5.81
C GLY A 32 14.23 10.92 -5.68
N VAL A 33 14.51 12.06 -6.33
CA VAL A 33 15.83 12.72 -6.25
C VAL A 33 16.08 13.29 -4.86
N THR A 34 15.07 13.90 -4.22
CA THR A 34 15.24 14.50 -2.88
C THR A 34 15.42 13.46 -1.78
N LEU A 35 14.80 12.28 -1.89
CA LEU A 35 14.88 11.23 -0.88
C LEU A 35 15.98 10.19 -1.14
N ARG A 36 16.68 10.28 -2.28
CA ARG A 36 17.83 9.42 -2.58
C ARG A 36 19.02 9.83 -1.71
N SER A 37 19.01 9.38 -0.46
CA SER A 37 20.06 9.61 0.52
C SER A 37 20.29 8.38 1.39
N SER A 38 21.55 8.15 1.75
CA SER A 38 22.03 7.11 2.66
C SER A 38 22.64 7.77 3.88
N LYS A 39 22.64 7.07 5.02
CA LYS A 39 23.23 7.56 6.27
C LYS A 39 24.74 7.81 6.13
N GLU A 40 25.43 6.96 5.36
CA GLU A 40 26.89 6.98 5.19
C GLU A 40 27.24 6.76 3.72
N GLY A 41 28.01 7.67 3.13
CA GLY A 41 28.61 7.50 1.81
C GLY A 41 27.64 7.48 0.63
N ALA A 42 27.89 6.56 -0.31
CA ALA A 42 27.09 6.39 -1.52
C ALA A 42 25.69 5.85 -1.21
N TYR A 43 24.73 6.10 -2.11
CA TYR A 43 23.37 5.59 -1.96
C TYR A 43 23.35 4.06 -1.99
N GLU A 44 22.79 3.45 -0.94
CA GLU A 44 22.48 2.02 -0.90
C GLU A 44 21.05 1.83 -0.40
N PHE A 45 20.32 0.93 -1.04
CA PHE A 45 18.91 0.68 -0.72
C PHE A 45 18.67 0.19 0.74
N PRO A 46 19.49 -0.71 1.33
CA PRO A 46 19.25 -1.22 2.68
C PRO A 46 19.30 -0.15 3.76
N THR A 47 20.30 0.74 3.64
CA THR A 47 20.60 1.80 4.61
C THR A 47 19.84 3.10 4.34
N ALA A 48 19.02 3.14 3.28
CA ALA A 48 18.25 4.30 2.91
C ALA A 48 17.20 4.65 3.98
N LEU A 49 17.42 5.76 4.68
CA LEU A 49 16.59 6.21 5.81
C LEU A 49 15.19 6.67 5.39
N HIS A 50 15.04 7.11 4.14
CA HIS A 50 13.85 7.82 3.69
C HIS A 50 12.86 6.96 2.90
N VAL A 51 13.06 5.64 2.81
CA VAL A 51 12.11 4.73 2.13
C VAL A 51 10.72 4.77 2.77
N PRO A 52 10.54 4.77 4.11
CA PRO A 52 9.21 4.94 4.70
C PRO A 52 8.56 6.28 4.34
N ALA A 53 9.35 7.36 4.34
CA ALA A 53 8.87 8.69 3.94
C ALA A 53 8.45 8.73 2.46
N TYR A 54 9.19 8.05 1.59
CA TYR A 54 8.82 7.89 0.18
C TYR A 54 7.48 7.18 0.03
N LEU A 55 7.26 6.07 0.74
CA LEU A 55 5.97 5.34 0.67
C LEU A 55 4.81 6.20 1.16
N PHE A 56 5.01 6.98 2.23
CA PHE A 56 4.01 7.92 2.73
C PHE A 56 3.69 9.04 1.73
N LEU A 57 4.72 9.68 1.17
CA LEU A 57 4.53 10.73 0.16
C LEU A 57 3.88 10.17 -1.10
N SER A 58 4.21 8.93 -1.48
CA SER A 58 3.59 8.25 -2.60
C SER A 58 2.09 8.06 -2.37
N ALA A 59 1.68 7.51 -1.22
CA ALA A 59 0.27 7.40 -0.85
C ALA A 59 -0.44 8.77 -0.86
N THR A 60 0.24 9.81 -0.37
CA THR A 60 -0.28 11.18 -0.35
C THR A 60 -0.49 11.74 -1.76
N VAL A 61 0.48 11.54 -2.65
CA VAL A 61 0.40 11.95 -4.07
C VAL A 61 -0.73 11.20 -4.78
N ALA A 62 -0.89 9.88 -4.55
CA ALA A 62 -2.00 9.12 -5.11
C ALA A 62 -3.37 9.68 -4.69
N MET A 63 -3.55 9.94 -3.39
CA MET A 63 -4.77 10.56 -2.85
C MET A 63 -5.00 11.94 -3.48
N PHE A 64 -3.94 12.77 -3.57
CA PHE A 64 -4.02 14.10 -4.16
C PHE A 64 -4.44 14.05 -5.63
N LEU A 65 -3.81 13.21 -6.46
CA LEU A 65 -4.17 13.02 -7.86
C LEU A 65 -5.63 12.55 -8.02
N GLY A 66 -6.09 11.62 -7.18
CA GLY A 66 -7.48 11.18 -7.18
C GLY A 66 -8.47 12.31 -6.86
N LEU A 67 -8.14 13.12 -5.86
CA LEU A 67 -8.95 14.27 -5.44
C LEU A 67 -9.00 15.36 -6.51
N THR A 68 -7.86 15.83 -7.02
CA THR A 68 -7.77 16.94 -7.97
C THR A 68 -8.39 16.61 -9.31
N ASN A 69 -8.19 15.39 -9.82
CA ASN A 69 -8.71 14.96 -11.10
C ASN A 69 -10.25 14.86 -11.15
N SER A 70 -10.88 14.77 -9.99
CA SER A 70 -12.30 14.39 -9.84
C SER A 70 -13.16 15.47 -9.16
N ALA A 71 -12.54 16.42 -8.43
CA ALA A 71 -13.26 17.40 -7.61
C ALA A 71 -14.27 18.27 -8.39
N THR A 72 -14.02 18.56 -9.66
CA THR A 72 -14.90 19.44 -10.47
C THR A 72 -15.78 18.68 -11.46
N GLU A 73 -15.68 17.35 -11.52
CA GLU A 73 -16.23 16.59 -12.64
C GLU A 73 -17.77 16.50 -12.62
N ILE A 74 -18.39 16.31 -11.45
CA ILE A 74 -19.87 16.30 -11.38
C ILE A 74 -20.44 17.69 -11.64
N LEU A 75 -19.74 18.74 -11.20
CA LEU A 75 -20.13 20.13 -11.42
C LEU A 75 -20.17 20.49 -12.92
N ARG A 76 -19.18 20.03 -13.69
CA ARG A 76 -19.11 20.21 -15.14
C ARG A 76 -20.25 19.51 -15.87
N ASP A 77 -20.64 18.32 -15.41
CA ASP A 77 -21.69 17.51 -16.02
C ASP A 77 -23.11 17.91 -15.58
N ARG A 78 -23.28 18.92 -14.71
CA ARG A 78 -24.60 19.35 -14.20
C ARG A 78 -25.60 19.72 -15.28
N SER A 79 -25.16 20.39 -16.34
CA SER A 79 -26.06 20.81 -17.44
C SER A 79 -26.63 19.61 -18.18
N VAL A 80 -25.82 18.56 -18.37
CA VAL A 80 -26.20 17.29 -19.01
C VAL A 80 -27.10 16.49 -18.08
N LEU A 81 -26.72 16.33 -16.80
CA LEU A 81 -27.52 15.65 -15.79
C LEU A 81 -28.92 16.27 -15.64
N ARG A 82 -29.04 17.60 -15.75
CA ARG A 82 -30.34 18.30 -15.72
C ARG A 82 -31.21 17.98 -16.94
N ARG A 83 -30.60 17.79 -18.12
CA ARG A 83 -31.32 17.40 -19.35
C ARG A 83 -31.77 15.94 -19.32
N GLU A 84 -30.91 15.05 -18.85
CA GLU A 84 -31.17 13.60 -18.79
C GLU A 84 -32.09 13.20 -17.61
N ARG A 85 -32.39 14.13 -16.68
CA ARG A 85 -33.27 13.92 -15.53
C ARG A 85 -34.66 13.37 -15.90
N ASN A 86 -35.22 13.83 -17.01
CA ASN A 86 -36.57 13.41 -17.45
C ASN A 86 -36.58 11.98 -18.05
N SER A 87 -35.41 11.43 -18.41
CA SER A 87 -35.30 10.14 -19.10
C SER A 87 -35.02 8.94 -18.15
N ARG A 88 -35.27 9.08 -16.83
CA ARG A 88 -35.06 8.03 -15.80
C ARG A 88 -33.62 7.46 -15.77
N ALA A 89 -32.60 8.30 -15.97
CA ALA A 89 -31.21 7.86 -15.82
C ALA A 89 -30.95 7.37 -14.38
N ASN A 90 -30.42 6.15 -14.24
CA ASN A 90 -30.02 5.61 -12.93
C ASN A 90 -28.75 6.32 -12.44
N PRO A 91 -28.79 7.07 -11.33
CA PRO A 91 -27.61 7.80 -10.82
C PRO A 91 -26.42 6.89 -10.51
N LEU A 92 -26.68 5.63 -10.13
CA LEU A 92 -25.62 4.68 -9.79
C LEU A 92 -24.79 4.29 -11.01
N LEU A 93 -25.44 4.09 -12.17
CA LEU A 93 -24.74 3.76 -13.42
C LEU A 93 -23.89 4.94 -13.90
N TYR A 94 -24.38 6.17 -13.72
CA TYR A 94 -23.61 7.37 -14.03
C TYR A 94 -22.37 7.48 -13.12
N VAL A 95 -22.55 7.39 -11.80
CA VAL A 95 -21.44 7.49 -10.83
C VAL A 95 -20.43 6.37 -11.06
N GLY A 96 -20.88 5.13 -11.25
CA GLY A 96 -20.00 4.00 -11.53
C GLY A 96 -19.20 4.18 -12.83
N ALA A 97 -19.86 4.57 -13.93
CA ALA A 97 -19.17 4.83 -15.19
C ALA A 97 -18.14 5.97 -15.09
N LYS A 98 -18.50 7.05 -14.37
CA LYS A 98 -17.61 8.20 -14.14
C LYS A 98 -16.43 7.81 -13.26
N PHE A 99 -16.69 7.10 -12.16
CA PHE A 99 -15.67 6.59 -11.26
C PHE A 99 -14.67 5.69 -11.98
N CYS A 100 -15.13 4.71 -12.76
CA CYS A 100 -14.24 3.82 -13.50
C CYS A 100 -13.38 4.59 -14.51
N ALA A 101 -13.96 5.56 -15.22
CA ALA A 101 -13.20 6.36 -16.18
C ALA A 101 -12.09 7.19 -15.52
N LEU A 102 -12.39 7.84 -14.38
CA LEU A 102 -11.42 8.64 -13.64
C LEU A 102 -10.39 7.77 -12.93
N GLY A 103 -10.82 6.64 -12.36
CA GLY A 103 -9.95 5.66 -11.69
C GLY A 103 -8.93 5.05 -12.64
N LEU A 104 -9.30 4.74 -13.90
CA LEU A 104 -8.34 4.23 -14.90
C LEU A 104 -7.25 5.25 -15.23
N VAL A 105 -7.61 6.52 -15.38
CA VAL A 105 -6.63 7.60 -15.63
C VAL A 105 -5.70 7.74 -14.42
N ALA A 106 -6.24 7.74 -13.20
CA ALA A 106 -5.46 7.83 -11.98
C ALA A 106 -4.54 6.61 -11.78
N ALA A 107 -5.01 5.40 -12.12
CA ALA A 107 -4.21 4.18 -12.07
C ALA A 107 -3.00 4.24 -13.01
N ALA A 108 -3.19 4.77 -14.23
CA ALA A 108 -2.10 4.97 -15.19
C ALA A 108 -1.09 6.02 -14.70
N GLN A 109 -1.55 7.12 -14.10
CA GLN A 109 -0.66 8.12 -13.49
C GLN A 109 0.14 7.52 -12.32
N CYS A 110 -0.52 6.75 -11.46
CA CYS A 110 0.13 6.04 -10.36
C CYS A 110 1.18 5.06 -10.87
N PHE A 111 0.91 4.34 -11.96
CA PHE A 111 1.88 3.41 -12.56
C PHE A 111 3.17 4.13 -13.01
N VAL A 112 3.03 5.24 -13.75
CA VAL A 112 4.17 6.04 -14.20
C VAL A 112 4.94 6.61 -13.01
N TYR A 113 4.24 7.13 -11.99
CA TYR A 113 4.86 7.60 -10.75
C TYR A 113 5.66 6.49 -10.06
N THR A 114 5.06 5.30 -9.88
CA THR A 114 5.70 4.17 -9.20
C THR A 114 6.94 3.71 -9.94
N LEU A 115 6.89 3.60 -11.27
CA LEU A 115 8.05 3.23 -12.09
C LEU A 115 9.23 4.18 -11.91
N ILE A 116 8.99 5.49 -12.03
CA ILE A 116 10.05 6.50 -11.91
C ILE A 116 10.61 6.54 -10.49
N GLY A 117 9.75 6.54 -9.48
CA GLY A 117 10.17 6.60 -8.08
C GLY A 117 10.94 5.35 -7.64
N HIS A 118 10.46 4.15 -8.01
CA HIS A 118 11.15 2.90 -7.69
C HIS A 118 12.48 2.77 -8.45
N PHE A 119 12.55 3.27 -9.69
CA PHE A 119 13.81 3.32 -10.43
C PHE A 119 14.84 4.22 -9.75
N LEU A 120 14.44 5.42 -9.29
CA LEU A 120 15.35 6.36 -8.64
C LEU A 120 15.83 5.91 -7.25
N LEU A 121 14.96 5.26 -6.49
CA LEU A 121 15.25 4.72 -5.15
C LEU A 121 15.71 3.25 -5.19
N GLU A 122 15.95 2.71 -6.38
CA GLU A 122 16.40 1.32 -6.58
C GLU A 122 15.55 0.26 -5.85
N ILE A 123 14.25 0.53 -5.67
CA ILE A 123 13.29 -0.39 -5.04
C ILE A 123 12.93 -1.48 -6.06
N ARG A 124 13.31 -2.73 -5.78
CA ARG A 124 13.17 -3.86 -6.72
C ARG A 124 12.09 -4.85 -6.28
N GLY A 125 11.40 -5.45 -7.25
CA GLY A 125 10.47 -6.56 -7.04
C GLY A 125 9.08 -6.21 -6.47
N THR A 126 8.86 -5.00 -5.94
CA THR A 126 7.58 -4.59 -5.33
C THR A 126 6.73 -3.63 -6.18
N VAL A 127 7.15 -3.33 -7.42
CA VAL A 127 6.45 -2.38 -8.30
C VAL A 127 4.96 -2.70 -8.48
N PRO A 128 4.53 -3.93 -8.80
CA PRO A 128 3.11 -4.21 -9.04
C PRO A 128 2.25 -4.05 -7.78
N SER A 129 2.78 -4.46 -6.61
CA SER A 129 2.06 -4.37 -5.35
C SER A 129 1.93 -2.93 -4.87
N GLN A 130 3.00 -2.14 -4.97
CA GLN A 130 2.98 -0.71 -4.64
C GLN A 130 2.10 0.09 -5.61
N TRP A 131 2.11 -0.25 -6.91
CA TRP A 131 1.19 0.33 -7.89
C TRP A 131 -0.28 0.06 -7.55
N LEU A 132 -0.62 -1.16 -7.11
CA LEU A 132 -1.98 -1.49 -6.69
C LEU A 132 -2.43 -0.65 -5.50
N TRP A 133 -1.58 -0.47 -4.49
CA TRP A 133 -1.88 0.38 -3.33
C TRP A 133 -2.07 1.84 -3.69
N MET A 134 -1.18 2.37 -4.53
CA MET A 134 -1.30 3.72 -5.08
C MET A 134 -2.63 3.88 -5.83
N THR A 135 -2.97 2.91 -6.69
CA THR A 135 -4.21 2.93 -7.45
C THR A 135 -5.44 2.88 -6.54
N LEU A 136 -5.44 2.01 -5.54
CA LEU A 136 -6.53 1.90 -4.57
C LEU A 136 -6.71 3.20 -3.77
N THR A 137 -5.61 3.86 -3.42
CA THR A 137 -5.59 5.16 -2.75
C THR A 137 -6.08 6.30 -3.64
N ALA A 138 -5.72 6.28 -4.93
CA ALA A 138 -6.24 7.24 -5.89
C ALA A 138 -7.74 7.04 -6.16
N CYS A 139 -8.21 5.80 -6.12
CA CYS A 139 -9.63 5.43 -6.17
C CYS A 139 -10.40 5.94 -4.94
N THR A 140 -9.87 5.83 -3.73
CA THR A 140 -10.52 6.41 -2.54
C THR A 140 -10.59 7.93 -2.63
N GLY A 141 -9.50 8.59 -3.08
CA GLY A 141 -9.50 10.03 -3.37
C GLY A 141 -10.54 10.42 -4.43
N THR A 142 -10.65 9.66 -5.50
CA THR A 142 -11.66 9.86 -6.56
C THR A 142 -13.08 9.77 -6.00
N GLY A 143 -13.37 8.74 -5.19
CA GLY A 143 -14.67 8.58 -4.54
C GLY A 143 -15.03 9.74 -3.61
N LEU A 144 -14.09 10.17 -2.76
CA LEU A 144 -14.26 11.32 -1.86
C LEU A 144 -14.49 12.62 -2.64
N ALA A 145 -13.72 12.88 -3.69
CA ALA A 145 -13.87 14.07 -4.51
C ALA A 145 -15.19 14.09 -5.29
N LEU A 146 -15.65 12.96 -5.81
CA LEU A 146 -16.98 12.87 -6.44
C LEU A 146 -18.09 13.17 -5.42
N LEU A 147 -18.00 12.63 -4.21
CA LEU A 147 -18.96 12.93 -3.15
C LEU A 147 -19.00 14.44 -2.85
N VAL A 148 -17.85 15.07 -2.66
CA VAL A 148 -17.78 16.52 -2.43
C VAL A 148 -18.30 17.32 -3.62
N SER A 149 -17.94 16.95 -4.85
CA SER A 149 -18.42 17.60 -6.09
C SER A 149 -19.95 17.55 -6.22
N SER A 150 -20.58 16.48 -5.71
CA SER A 150 -22.05 16.35 -5.70
C SER A 150 -22.74 17.30 -4.69
N ILE A 151 -22.07 17.62 -3.59
CA ILE A 151 -22.61 18.45 -2.49
C ILE A 151 -22.41 19.93 -2.77
N VAL A 152 -21.21 20.31 -3.21
CA VAL A 152 -20.79 21.69 -3.39
C VAL A 152 -21.49 22.32 -4.61
N LYS A 153 -21.67 23.64 -4.64
CA LYS A 153 -22.37 24.35 -5.74
C LYS A 153 -21.46 24.95 -6.81
N THR A 154 -20.19 25.22 -6.50
CA THR A 154 -19.24 25.92 -7.38
C THR A 154 -17.92 25.16 -7.51
N GLU A 155 -17.24 25.29 -8.66
CA GLU A 155 -15.94 24.64 -8.89
C GLU A 155 -14.88 25.13 -7.90
N ARG A 156 -14.87 26.44 -7.60
CA ARG A 156 -13.96 27.03 -6.61
C ARG A 156 -14.08 26.36 -5.25
N ALA A 157 -15.31 26.15 -4.77
CA ALA A 157 -15.53 25.53 -3.47
C ALA A 157 -15.11 24.05 -3.45
N ALA A 158 -15.23 23.34 -4.58
CA ALA A 158 -14.76 21.96 -4.69
C ALA A 158 -13.22 21.90 -4.67
N LEU A 159 -12.54 22.82 -5.35
CA LEU A 159 -11.07 22.91 -5.32
C LEU A 159 -10.53 23.27 -3.94
N THR A 160 -11.20 24.18 -3.20
CA THR A 160 -10.81 24.50 -1.82
C THR A 160 -11.02 23.34 -0.84
N ALA A 161 -11.88 22.38 -1.17
CA ALA A 161 -12.09 21.20 -0.33
C ALA A 161 -10.94 20.18 -0.44
N VAL A 162 -10.16 20.19 -1.53
CA VAL A 162 -9.09 19.21 -1.73
C VAL A 162 -8.04 19.25 -0.61
N PRO A 163 -7.41 20.41 -0.28
CA PRO A 163 -6.47 20.47 0.84
C PRO A 163 -7.14 20.19 2.19
N LEU A 164 -8.40 20.63 2.38
CA LEU A 164 -9.14 20.39 3.62
C LEU A 164 -9.36 18.91 3.89
N LEU A 165 -9.52 18.09 2.86
CA LEU A 165 -9.59 16.63 2.98
C LEU A 165 -8.21 16.00 3.16
N LEU A 166 -7.18 16.52 2.48
CA LEU A 166 -5.86 15.91 2.44
C LEU A 166 -5.06 16.16 3.74
N VAL A 167 -5.05 17.39 4.26
CA VAL A 167 -4.22 17.77 5.42
C VAL A 167 -4.52 16.94 6.68
N PRO A 168 -5.79 16.75 7.10
CA PRO A 168 -6.10 15.91 8.26
C PRO A 168 -5.65 14.47 8.08
N GLN A 169 -5.80 13.92 6.86
CA GLN A 169 -5.37 12.57 6.54
C GLN A 169 -3.84 12.43 6.62
N MET A 170 -3.08 13.43 6.15
CA MET A 170 -1.62 13.43 6.25
C MET A 170 -1.14 13.48 7.70
N LEU A 171 -1.77 14.31 8.54
CA LEU A 171 -1.44 14.43 9.96
C LEU A 171 -1.74 13.13 10.72
N LEU A 172 -2.85 12.47 10.41
CA LEU A 172 -3.32 11.27 11.11
C LEU A 172 -2.81 9.96 10.50
N ALA A 173 -1.93 9.99 9.49
CA ALA A 173 -1.39 8.77 8.86
C ALA A 173 -0.30 8.06 9.68
N GLY A 174 0.28 8.73 10.69
CA GLY A 174 1.32 8.15 11.56
C GLY A 174 2.75 8.18 10.99
N ALA A 175 2.93 8.69 9.77
CA ALA A 175 4.23 8.85 9.13
C ALA A 175 4.91 10.19 9.44
N LEU A 176 4.14 11.29 9.37
CA LEU A 176 4.66 12.64 9.59
C LEU A 176 4.86 12.95 11.08
N VAL A 177 3.90 12.52 11.90
CA VAL A 177 3.94 12.59 13.36
C VAL A 177 3.76 11.17 13.88
N PRO A 178 4.75 10.56 14.54
CA PRO A 178 4.59 9.26 15.16
C PRO A 178 3.41 9.27 16.14
N PHE A 179 2.59 8.22 16.16
CA PHE A 179 1.41 8.17 17.04
C PHE A 179 1.77 8.32 18.53
N ARG A 180 2.97 7.88 18.92
CA ARG A 180 3.54 8.07 20.26
C ARG A 180 3.70 9.53 20.68
N GLU A 181 3.78 10.44 19.74
CA GLU A 181 4.01 11.87 19.99
C GLU A 181 2.72 12.68 19.93
N MET A 182 1.62 12.07 19.49
CA MET A 182 0.32 12.74 19.37
C MET A 182 -0.34 13.04 20.73
N ASN A 183 -1.30 13.96 20.71
CA ASN A 183 -2.06 14.34 21.90
C ASN A 183 -2.74 13.12 22.55
N ARG A 184 -2.61 12.99 23.87
CA ARG A 184 -3.19 11.88 24.67
C ARG A 184 -4.71 11.78 24.48
N GLY A 185 -5.40 12.89 24.27
CA GLY A 185 -6.86 12.92 24.10
C GLY A 185 -7.39 12.27 22.81
N LEU A 186 -6.51 11.86 21.88
CA LEU A 186 -6.90 11.17 20.65
C LEU A 186 -6.98 9.65 20.80
N PHE A 187 -6.65 9.12 21.97
CA PHE A 187 -6.65 7.68 22.27
C PHE A 187 -7.72 7.35 23.31
N GLU A 188 -8.37 6.19 23.18
CA GLU A 188 -9.29 5.70 24.23
C GLU A 188 -8.53 5.47 25.55
N ASN A 189 -7.40 4.77 25.49
CA ASN A 189 -6.55 4.46 26.64
C ASN A 189 -5.11 4.93 26.42
N SER A 190 -4.86 6.22 26.62
CA SER A 190 -3.57 6.85 26.31
C SER A 190 -2.35 6.23 27.01
N GLY A 191 -2.48 5.66 28.21
CA GLY A 191 -1.35 5.04 28.92
C GLY A 191 -0.87 3.71 28.32
N ILE A 192 -1.71 3.03 27.53
CA ILE A 192 -1.39 1.69 26.99
C ILE A 192 -1.35 1.72 25.46
N GLU A 193 -2.31 2.39 24.81
CA GLU A 193 -2.35 2.47 23.34
C GLU A 193 -1.21 3.33 22.80
N ARG A 194 -1.07 4.55 23.31
CA ARG A 194 -0.08 5.49 22.80
C ARG A 194 1.35 4.96 22.95
N GLU A 195 1.68 4.34 24.08
CA GLU A 195 3.04 3.86 24.36
C GLU A 195 3.36 2.56 23.63
N ARG A 196 2.37 1.67 23.46
CA ARG A 196 2.55 0.32 22.91
C ARG A 196 2.06 0.18 21.46
N GLY A 197 2.18 1.23 20.66
CA GLY A 197 1.97 1.17 19.20
C GLY A 197 0.50 1.14 18.75
N GLY A 198 -0.43 1.46 19.64
CA GLY A 198 -1.85 1.65 19.31
C GLY A 198 -2.07 2.87 18.42
N VAL A 199 -3.23 2.88 17.77
CA VAL A 199 -3.67 3.92 16.82
C VAL A 199 -4.62 4.91 17.50
N PRO A 200 -4.57 6.21 17.13
CA PRO A 200 -5.53 7.18 17.64
C PRO A 200 -6.89 6.99 16.96
N VAL A 201 -7.98 7.20 17.69
CA VAL A 201 -9.36 6.91 17.25
C VAL A 201 -9.72 7.56 15.90
N PRO A 202 -9.37 8.84 15.63
CA PRO A 202 -9.69 9.44 14.33
C PRO A 202 -8.95 8.78 13.16
N SER A 203 -7.80 8.17 13.41
CA SER A 203 -6.95 7.56 12.40
C SER A 203 -7.57 6.28 11.82
N ASP A 204 -8.34 5.54 12.63
CA ASP A 204 -9.06 4.32 12.18
C ASP A 204 -10.02 4.56 11.02
N PHE A 205 -10.44 5.81 10.80
CA PHE A 205 -11.33 6.21 9.72
C PHE A 205 -10.60 6.82 8.52
N MET A 206 -9.29 7.12 8.64
CA MET A 206 -8.54 7.89 7.64
C MET A 206 -7.96 6.95 6.57
N PRO A 207 -8.45 6.98 5.32
CA PRO A 207 -7.99 6.05 4.29
C PRO A 207 -6.48 6.12 4.03
N LEU A 208 -5.90 7.31 4.08
CA LEU A 208 -4.45 7.48 3.87
C LEU A 208 -3.59 6.72 4.88
N ARG A 209 -4.07 6.55 6.13
CA ARG A 209 -3.40 5.75 7.17
C ARG A 209 -3.32 4.28 6.76
N HIS A 210 -4.46 3.70 6.36
CA HIS A 210 -4.54 2.31 5.90
C HIS A 210 -3.69 2.08 4.65
N ALA A 211 -3.72 3.02 3.70
CA ALA A 211 -2.87 2.96 2.52
C ALA A 211 -1.38 2.95 2.87
N TYR A 212 -0.94 3.86 3.75
CA TYR A 212 0.46 3.95 4.15
C TYR A 212 0.92 2.69 4.92
N GLU A 213 0.13 2.24 5.90
CA GLU A 213 0.40 1.01 6.64
C GLU A 213 0.56 -0.19 5.70
N ALA A 214 -0.39 -0.36 4.78
CA ALA A 214 -0.37 -1.45 3.83
C ALA A 214 0.82 -1.39 2.87
N MET A 215 1.23 -0.20 2.43
CA MET A 215 2.42 -0.01 1.58
C MET A 215 3.71 -0.38 2.31
N VAL A 216 3.85 -0.01 3.59
CA VAL A 216 5.01 -0.37 4.43
C VAL A 216 5.06 -1.87 4.69
N VAL A 217 3.94 -2.47 5.13
CA VAL A 217 3.86 -3.91 5.38
C VAL A 217 4.09 -4.70 4.10
N THR A 218 3.58 -4.22 2.95
CA THR A 218 3.82 -4.84 1.64
C THR A 218 5.29 -4.78 1.25
N GLN A 219 5.97 -3.65 1.50
CA GLN A 219 7.41 -3.55 1.24
C GLN A 219 8.21 -4.53 2.11
N ALA A 220 7.79 -4.71 3.37
CA ALA A 220 8.43 -5.60 4.32
C ALA A 220 8.16 -7.10 4.06
N THR A 221 7.06 -7.47 3.40
CA THR A 221 6.63 -8.88 3.29
C THR A 221 6.53 -9.42 1.87
N ARG A 222 6.36 -8.56 0.87
CA ARG A 222 6.13 -8.96 -0.52
C ARG A 222 7.32 -8.68 -1.45
N ASN A 223 8.50 -8.40 -0.90
CA ASN A 223 9.72 -8.34 -1.71
C ASN A 223 10.21 -9.77 -2.07
N PRO A 224 10.97 -9.96 -3.17
CA PRO A 224 11.35 -11.28 -3.67
C PRO A 224 12.03 -12.17 -2.62
N TYR A 225 12.93 -11.60 -1.80
CA TYR A 225 13.58 -12.32 -0.72
C TYR A 225 12.59 -12.79 0.35
N GLU A 226 11.74 -11.90 0.85
CA GLU A 226 10.79 -12.17 1.92
C GLU A 226 9.70 -13.16 1.50
N VAL A 227 9.26 -13.09 0.25
CA VAL A 227 8.29 -14.04 -0.30
C VAL A 227 8.83 -15.47 -0.22
N GLU A 228 10.08 -15.70 -0.61
CA GLU A 228 10.70 -17.03 -0.54
C GLU A 228 10.98 -17.45 0.91
N ARG A 229 11.46 -16.54 1.76
CA ARG A 229 11.67 -16.81 3.19
C ARG A 229 10.37 -17.24 3.86
N ILE A 230 9.29 -16.48 3.67
CA ILE A 230 7.98 -16.74 4.27
C ILE A 230 7.38 -18.05 3.75
N ARG A 231 7.56 -18.38 2.46
CA ARG A 231 7.10 -19.66 1.89
C ARG A 231 7.76 -20.86 2.57
N ILE A 232 9.07 -20.79 2.81
CA ILE A 232 9.79 -21.86 3.51
C ILE A 232 9.38 -21.90 4.98
N GLN A 233 9.33 -20.74 5.66
CA GLN A 233 8.98 -20.64 7.07
C GLN A 233 7.58 -21.19 7.37
N ARG A 234 6.56 -20.84 6.58
CA ARG A 234 5.19 -21.36 6.78
C ARG A 234 5.11 -22.89 6.72
N ARG A 235 5.96 -23.52 5.91
CA ARG A 235 6.01 -25.00 5.83
C ARG A 235 6.74 -25.60 7.02
N VAL A 236 7.81 -24.96 7.48
CA VAL A 236 8.49 -25.33 8.72
C VAL A 236 7.52 -25.27 9.90
N ASP A 237 6.75 -24.19 10.02
CA ASP A 237 5.77 -24.03 11.09
C ASP A 237 4.66 -25.09 10.99
N ALA A 238 4.14 -25.33 9.79
CA ALA A 238 3.13 -26.38 9.57
C ALA A 238 3.61 -27.80 9.94
N ILE A 239 4.90 -28.10 9.76
CA ILE A 239 5.48 -29.39 10.19
C ILE A 239 5.67 -29.41 11.71
N LYS A 240 6.10 -28.29 12.31
CA LYS A 240 6.28 -28.19 13.77
C LYS A 240 4.98 -28.32 14.55
N ASP A 241 3.86 -27.92 13.96
CA ASP A 241 2.52 -28.05 14.55
C ASP A 241 1.98 -29.49 14.49
N MET A 242 2.66 -30.42 13.80
CA MET A 242 2.23 -31.82 13.73
C MET A 242 2.49 -32.56 15.06
N PRO A 243 1.67 -33.58 15.40
CA PRO A 243 1.90 -34.40 16.59
C PRO A 243 3.26 -35.12 16.53
N SER A 244 4.01 -35.06 17.64
CA SER A 244 5.25 -35.83 17.78
C SER A 244 4.98 -37.29 18.19
N PRO A 245 5.81 -38.27 17.77
CA PRO A 245 7.02 -38.13 16.96
C PRO A 245 6.72 -37.99 15.45
N LEU A 246 7.58 -37.25 14.74
CA LEU A 246 7.48 -37.09 13.30
C LEU A 246 7.92 -38.36 12.58
N GLU A 247 7.32 -38.62 11.41
CA GLU A 247 7.80 -39.67 10.51
C GLU A 247 9.22 -39.33 10.00
N PRO A 248 10.15 -40.30 9.86
CA PRO A 248 11.53 -40.02 9.49
C PRO A 248 11.70 -39.17 8.22
N GLY A 249 10.87 -39.39 7.20
CA GLY A 249 10.90 -38.60 5.96
C GLY A 249 10.43 -37.14 6.15
N VAL A 250 9.50 -36.92 7.08
CA VAL A 250 9.01 -35.58 7.43
C VAL A 250 10.06 -34.83 8.24
N GLU A 251 10.73 -35.51 9.18
CA GLU A 251 11.84 -34.95 9.94
C GLU A 251 13.03 -34.58 9.03
N GLU A 252 13.40 -35.44 8.09
CA GLU A 252 14.43 -35.13 7.10
C GLU A 252 14.05 -33.90 6.27
N ARG A 253 12.79 -33.83 5.81
CA ARG A 253 12.30 -32.67 5.07
C ARG A 253 12.33 -31.38 5.91
N LEU A 254 11.99 -31.45 7.19
CA LEU A 254 12.09 -30.31 8.12
C LEU A 254 13.54 -29.82 8.22
N GLN A 255 14.50 -30.72 8.39
CA GLN A 255 15.93 -30.38 8.43
C GLN A 255 16.39 -29.71 7.13
N LEU A 256 15.96 -30.21 5.98
CA LEU A 256 16.26 -29.59 4.67
C LEU A 256 15.71 -28.17 4.56
N MET A 257 14.47 -27.94 5.02
CA MET A 257 13.87 -26.59 5.01
C MET A 257 14.60 -25.63 5.95
N LEU A 258 14.95 -26.07 7.16
CA LEU A 258 15.76 -25.26 8.10
C LEU A 258 17.11 -24.91 7.50
N GLN A 259 17.77 -25.87 6.85
CA GLN A 259 19.04 -25.63 6.16
C GLN A 259 18.90 -24.67 4.98
N ALA A 260 17.82 -24.78 4.22
CA ALA A 260 17.51 -23.85 3.13
C ALA A 260 17.34 -22.41 3.65
N LEU A 261 16.70 -22.21 4.81
CA LEU A 261 16.59 -20.89 5.44
C LEU A 261 17.97 -20.33 5.83
N VAL A 262 18.84 -21.16 6.41
CA VAL A 262 20.23 -20.77 6.73
C VAL A 262 21.00 -20.38 5.47
N LYS A 263 20.84 -21.16 4.39
CA LYS A 263 21.44 -20.84 3.09
C LYS A 263 20.88 -19.56 2.49
N LEU A 264 19.58 -19.33 2.57
CA LEU A 264 18.93 -18.12 2.10
C LEU A 264 19.49 -16.88 2.82
N GLY A 265 19.61 -16.92 4.14
CA GLY A 265 20.18 -15.80 4.92
C GLY A 265 21.68 -15.58 4.68
N GLY A 266 22.41 -16.60 4.24
CA GLY A 266 23.84 -16.52 3.95
C GLY A 266 24.19 -16.26 2.47
N ALA A 267 23.18 -16.14 1.60
CA ALA A 267 23.33 -16.03 0.16
C ALA A 267 23.87 -14.66 -0.29
N GLN A 268 24.73 -14.69 -1.31
CA GLN A 268 25.32 -13.49 -1.90
C GLN A 268 25.13 -13.49 -3.41
N ALA A 269 24.94 -12.29 -3.96
CA ALA A 269 24.78 -12.07 -5.39
C ALA A 269 25.45 -10.76 -5.81
N VAL A 270 25.79 -10.65 -7.10
CA VAL A 270 26.35 -9.42 -7.69
C VAL A 270 25.24 -8.52 -8.22
N THR A 271 24.20 -9.10 -8.82
CA THR A 271 23.04 -8.37 -9.34
C THR A 271 21.76 -8.76 -8.61
N ALA A 272 20.74 -7.90 -8.66
CA ALA A 272 19.44 -8.24 -8.07
C ALA A 272 18.74 -9.37 -8.82
N HIS A 273 18.96 -9.52 -10.12
CA HIS A 273 18.37 -10.62 -10.87
C HIS A 273 18.94 -11.96 -10.40
N ASP A 274 20.27 -12.05 -10.26
CA ASP A 274 20.92 -13.24 -9.70
C ASP A 274 20.48 -13.51 -8.25
N ALA A 275 20.23 -12.46 -7.47
CA ALA A 275 19.74 -12.57 -6.10
C ALA A 275 18.33 -13.18 -6.04
N GLU A 276 17.43 -12.75 -6.94
CA GLU A 276 16.08 -13.28 -7.06
C GLU A 276 16.09 -14.74 -7.52
N ASP A 277 16.84 -15.06 -8.58
CA ASP A 277 16.99 -16.42 -9.10
C ASP A 277 17.56 -17.37 -8.04
N LEU A 278 18.55 -16.90 -7.26
CA LEU A 278 19.15 -17.70 -6.19
C LEU A 278 18.16 -17.96 -5.05
N ALA A 279 17.36 -16.96 -4.67
CA ALA A 279 16.32 -17.13 -3.66
C ALA A 279 15.24 -18.13 -4.10
N GLU A 280 14.77 -18.04 -5.35
CA GLU A 280 13.79 -18.96 -5.93
C GLU A 280 14.34 -20.39 -6.01
N ARG A 281 15.60 -20.53 -6.42
CA ARG A 281 16.29 -21.82 -6.49
C ARG A 281 16.42 -22.47 -5.11
N ILE A 282 16.73 -21.69 -4.07
CA ILE A 282 16.80 -22.19 -2.69
C ILE A 282 15.44 -22.72 -2.23
N ASN A 283 14.34 -22.00 -2.46
CA ASN A 283 13.00 -22.49 -2.12
C ASN A 283 12.63 -23.74 -2.93
N THR A 284 12.96 -23.78 -4.21
CA THR A 284 12.70 -24.97 -5.06
C THR A 284 13.42 -26.20 -4.51
N LEU A 285 14.70 -26.07 -4.14
CA LEU A 285 15.46 -27.15 -3.51
C LEU A 285 14.92 -27.51 -2.13
N ALA A 286 14.46 -26.55 -1.33
CA ALA A 286 13.82 -26.82 -0.05
C ALA A 286 12.56 -27.71 -0.20
N ARG A 287 11.81 -27.52 -1.29
CA ARG A 287 10.54 -28.22 -1.57
C ARG A 287 10.71 -29.62 -2.13
N SER A 288 11.62 -29.80 -3.08
CA SER A 288 11.71 -31.03 -3.87
C SER A 288 13.13 -31.55 -4.03
N GLY A 289 14.14 -30.77 -3.63
CA GLY A 289 15.53 -31.17 -3.75
C GLY A 289 15.94 -32.23 -2.74
N THR A 290 17.09 -32.84 -3.02
CA THR A 290 17.76 -33.79 -2.12
C THR A 290 18.71 -33.06 -1.17
N ARG A 291 19.11 -33.71 -0.07
CA ARG A 291 20.09 -33.17 0.87
C ARG A 291 21.39 -32.76 0.20
N LEU A 292 21.88 -33.61 -0.70
CA LEU A 292 23.13 -33.36 -1.42
C LEU A 292 23.05 -32.15 -2.35
N GLU A 293 21.89 -31.90 -2.97
CA GLU A 293 21.66 -30.71 -3.79
C GLU A 293 21.59 -29.43 -2.95
N VAL A 294 20.89 -29.46 -1.82
CA VAL A 294 20.85 -28.32 -0.90
C VAL A 294 22.27 -28.03 -0.41
N ASP A 295 23.01 -29.05 0.04
CA ASP A 295 24.38 -28.94 0.56
C ASP A 295 25.37 -28.41 -0.47
N SER A 296 25.33 -28.94 -1.70
CA SER A 296 26.24 -28.55 -2.78
C SER A 296 25.95 -27.18 -3.39
N LEU A 297 24.77 -26.60 -3.13
CA LEU A 297 24.45 -25.26 -3.59
C LEU A 297 25.47 -24.24 -3.07
N LYS A 298 26.21 -23.62 -4.01
CA LYS A 298 27.12 -22.52 -3.73
C LYS A 298 26.31 -21.26 -3.50
N VAL A 299 26.31 -20.83 -2.25
CA VAL A 299 25.50 -19.71 -1.73
C VAL A 299 26.33 -18.44 -1.60
N ARG A 300 27.64 -18.59 -1.41
CA ARG A 300 28.61 -17.48 -1.36
C ARG A 300 29.48 -17.51 -2.61
N THR A 301 29.78 -16.32 -3.12
CA THR A 301 30.72 -16.14 -4.22
C THR A 301 32.03 -15.55 -3.69
N LYS A 302 33.12 -15.67 -4.47
CA LYS A 302 34.41 -15.06 -4.16
C LYS A 302 34.54 -13.65 -4.78
N ASP A 303 33.53 -13.21 -5.51
CA ASP A 303 33.53 -11.90 -6.16
C ASP A 303 33.52 -10.79 -5.10
N PRO A 304 34.48 -9.85 -5.13
CA PRO A 304 34.57 -8.75 -4.18
C PRO A 304 33.37 -7.78 -4.25
N SER A 305 32.61 -7.77 -5.35
CA SER A 305 31.43 -6.92 -5.52
C SER A 305 30.13 -7.55 -4.99
N ALA A 306 30.19 -8.81 -4.56
CA ALA A 306 29.01 -9.53 -4.12
C ALA A 306 28.51 -9.07 -2.75
N ARG A 307 27.20 -8.95 -2.64
CA ARG A 307 26.50 -8.47 -1.44
C ARG A 307 25.49 -9.53 -0.99
N PRO A 308 25.12 -9.56 0.30
CA PRO A 308 24.00 -10.36 0.77
C PRO A 308 22.74 -10.15 -0.11
N ILE A 309 21.99 -11.21 -0.40
CA ILE A 309 20.78 -11.07 -1.22
C ILE A 309 19.71 -10.17 -0.57
N THR A 310 19.73 -10.09 0.77
CA THR A 310 18.89 -9.18 1.55
C THR A 310 19.07 -7.73 1.12
N ASP A 311 20.29 -7.35 0.75
CA ASP A 311 20.66 -5.96 0.50
C ASP A 311 20.02 -5.41 -0.80
N PHE A 312 19.52 -6.29 -1.66
CA PHE A 312 18.82 -5.88 -2.89
C PHE A 312 17.32 -5.63 -2.68
N PHE A 313 16.72 -6.17 -1.61
CA PHE A 313 15.26 -6.27 -1.47
C PHE A 313 14.71 -5.83 -0.12
N VAL A 314 15.53 -5.86 0.93
CA VAL A 314 15.15 -5.51 2.30
C VAL A 314 15.76 -4.15 2.66
N ASN A 315 14.91 -3.27 3.18
CA ASN A 315 15.34 -2.00 3.76
C ASN A 315 15.29 -2.09 5.28
N ASP A 316 16.40 -1.77 5.94
CA ASP A 316 16.55 -1.95 7.39
C ASP A 316 15.55 -1.12 8.18
N ARG A 317 15.25 0.10 7.70
CA ARG A 317 14.32 0.99 8.39
C ARG A 317 12.89 0.44 8.35
N ILE A 318 12.46 -0.08 7.21
CA ILE A 318 11.14 -0.71 7.06
C ILE A 318 11.05 -1.98 7.91
N ASP A 319 12.07 -2.84 7.86
CA ASP A 319 12.12 -4.08 8.65
C ASP A 319 12.08 -3.78 10.17
N LEU A 320 12.85 -2.80 10.64
CA LEU A 320 12.83 -2.38 12.04
C LEU A 320 11.45 -1.89 12.51
N LEU A 321 10.76 -1.07 11.69
CA LEU A 321 9.43 -0.57 12.04
C LEU A 321 8.41 -1.70 12.17
N VAL A 322 8.43 -2.67 11.25
CA VAL A 322 7.50 -3.81 11.28
C VAL A 322 7.83 -4.78 12.41
N ARG A 323 9.12 -5.04 12.69
CA ARG A 323 9.54 -5.88 13.82
C ARG A 323 9.21 -5.27 15.17
N GLU A 324 9.40 -3.96 15.31
CA GLU A 324 8.98 -3.23 16.51
C GLU A 324 7.46 -3.37 16.71
N ALA A 325 6.65 -3.20 15.66
CA ALA A 325 5.21 -3.39 15.73
C ALA A 325 4.80 -4.83 16.09
N GLU A 326 5.44 -5.84 15.49
CA GLU A 326 5.21 -7.25 15.83
C GLU A 326 5.59 -7.58 17.28
N THR A 327 6.63 -6.92 17.83
CA THR A 327 7.01 -7.07 19.23
C THR A 327 5.90 -6.58 20.16
N PHE A 328 5.26 -5.46 19.84
CA PHE A 328 4.08 -5.01 20.61
C PHE A 328 2.88 -5.93 20.46
N ARG A 329 2.72 -6.56 19.28
CA ARG A 329 1.60 -7.47 19.01
C ARG A 329 1.74 -8.79 19.74
N LEU A 330 2.95 -9.32 19.85
CA LEU A 330 3.27 -10.57 20.52
C LEU A 330 3.56 -10.41 22.02
N ASP A 331 3.47 -9.19 22.56
CA ASP A 331 3.67 -8.93 23.98
C ASP A 331 2.59 -9.63 24.82
N TYR A 332 3.00 -10.72 25.49
CA TYR A 332 2.18 -11.58 26.35
C TYR A 332 1.42 -10.82 27.43
N ARG A 333 1.89 -9.63 27.83
CA ARG A 333 1.24 -8.78 28.84
C ARG A 333 -0.10 -8.20 28.36
N ASN A 334 -0.43 -8.35 27.09
CA ASN A 334 -1.66 -7.81 26.48
C ASN A 334 -2.56 -8.90 25.88
N GLU A 335 -2.37 -10.17 26.24
CA GLU A 335 -3.16 -11.30 25.71
C GLU A 335 -4.68 -11.13 25.95
N ASP A 336 -5.07 -10.52 27.07
CA ASP A 336 -6.48 -10.36 27.45
C ASP A 336 -7.25 -9.36 26.57
N LYS A 337 -6.56 -8.47 25.86
CA LYS A 337 -7.17 -7.46 24.97
C LYS A 337 -6.36 -7.33 23.69
N PRO A 338 -6.77 -7.99 22.59
CA PRO A 338 -6.12 -7.83 21.30
C PRO A 338 -6.38 -6.42 20.75
N ARG A 339 -5.34 -5.76 20.23
CA ARG A 339 -5.36 -4.34 19.86
C ARG A 339 -4.90 -4.09 18.43
N HIS A 340 -5.34 -2.96 17.86
CA HIS A 340 -4.88 -2.49 16.56
C HIS A 340 -3.51 -1.81 16.71
N ILE A 341 -2.45 -2.57 16.46
CA ILE A 341 -1.07 -2.05 16.53
C ILE A 341 -0.62 -1.61 15.14
N PHE A 342 -0.17 -0.37 15.04
CA PHE A 342 0.31 0.22 13.79
C PHE A 342 1.55 -0.49 13.25
N LEU A 343 1.57 -0.78 11.95
CA LEU A 343 2.57 -1.52 11.18
C LEU A 343 2.71 -3.01 11.54
N ALA A 344 1.88 -3.54 12.42
CA ALA A 344 1.86 -4.97 12.71
C ALA A 344 1.38 -5.77 11.49
N LEU A 345 1.81 -7.02 11.36
CA LEU A 345 1.49 -7.92 10.24
C LEU A 345 0.06 -8.47 10.31
N LYS A 346 -0.53 -8.53 11.51
CA LYS A 346 -1.88 -9.02 11.73
C LYS A 346 -2.72 -8.06 12.58
N LYS A 347 -4.01 -7.98 12.26
CA LYS A 347 -5.02 -7.17 12.95
C LYS A 347 -6.10 -8.06 13.57
N PRO A 348 -6.52 -7.78 14.82
CA PRO A 348 -7.64 -8.50 15.42
C PRO A 348 -8.96 -7.87 14.96
N VAL A 349 -9.82 -8.66 14.31
CA VAL A 349 -11.16 -8.24 13.90
C VAL A 349 -12.15 -9.31 14.36
N GLY A 350 -13.10 -8.94 15.22
CA GLY A 350 -14.13 -9.88 15.71
C GLY A 350 -13.57 -11.11 16.43
N GLY A 351 -12.39 -11.01 17.06
CA GLY A 351 -11.73 -12.12 17.73
C GLY A 351 -10.85 -13.01 16.83
N VAL A 352 -10.79 -12.72 15.52
CA VAL A 352 -9.95 -13.45 14.55
C VAL A 352 -8.81 -12.56 14.07
N TRP A 353 -7.63 -13.14 13.86
CA TRP A 353 -6.48 -12.43 13.31
C TRP A 353 -6.48 -12.47 11.80
N HIS A 354 -6.50 -11.29 11.17
CA HIS A 354 -6.43 -11.11 9.73
C HIS A 354 -5.09 -10.48 9.34
N ASP A 355 -4.58 -10.79 8.15
CA ASP A 355 -3.39 -10.13 7.63
C ASP A 355 -3.69 -8.64 7.39
N THR A 356 -2.75 -7.77 7.78
CA THR A 356 -2.94 -6.31 7.71
C THR A 356 -3.20 -5.82 6.29
N VAL A 357 -2.54 -6.43 5.30
CA VAL A 357 -2.78 -6.16 3.88
C VAL A 357 -4.25 -6.40 3.51
N ASP A 358 -4.85 -7.52 3.93
CA ASP A 358 -6.24 -7.82 3.58
C ASP A 358 -7.20 -6.88 4.31
N TYR A 359 -6.94 -6.62 5.60
CA TYR A 359 -7.70 -5.69 6.42
C TYR A 359 -7.72 -4.27 5.83
N ASP A 360 -6.56 -3.71 5.50
CA ASP A 360 -6.46 -2.35 4.97
C ASP A 360 -7.06 -2.26 3.56
N SER A 361 -6.88 -3.30 2.72
CA SER A 361 -7.52 -3.36 1.41
C SER A 361 -9.06 -3.33 1.52
N ALA A 362 -9.62 -4.08 2.46
CA ALA A 362 -11.05 -4.12 2.70
C ALA A 362 -11.59 -2.76 3.13
N ILE A 363 -10.87 -2.05 4.01
CA ILE A 363 -11.25 -0.71 4.46
C ILE A 363 -11.24 0.29 3.30
N LEU A 364 -10.19 0.32 2.49
CA LEU A 364 -10.13 1.22 1.34
C LEU A 364 -11.26 0.92 0.32
N ILE A 365 -11.53 -0.36 0.06
CA ILE A 365 -12.64 -0.78 -0.82
C ILE A 365 -14.00 -0.35 -0.24
N MET A 366 -14.21 -0.53 1.07
CA MET A 366 -15.43 -0.07 1.74
C MET A 366 -15.61 1.44 1.62
N VAL A 367 -14.54 2.23 1.75
CA VAL A 367 -14.59 3.68 1.55
C VAL A 367 -14.94 4.04 0.11
N VAL A 368 -14.35 3.36 -0.89
CA VAL A 368 -14.69 3.56 -2.31
C VAL A 368 -16.18 3.28 -2.56
N ILE A 369 -16.67 2.12 -2.12
CA ILE A 369 -18.07 1.73 -2.33
C ILE A 369 -19.01 2.68 -1.58
N GLY A 370 -18.71 2.98 -0.32
CA GLY A 370 -19.50 3.89 0.52
C GLY A 370 -19.61 5.29 -0.07
N THR A 371 -18.50 5.87 -0.53
CA THR A 371 -18.50 7.19 -1.17
C THR A 371 -19.24 7.18 -2.51
N GLY A 372 -19.13 6.12 -3.31
CA GLY A 372 -19.89 5.94 -4.55
C GLY A 372 -21.40 5.86 -4.31
N LEU A 373 -21.84 5.06 -3.34
CA LEU A 373 -23.25 4.94 -2.95
C LEU A 373 -23.79 6.25 -2.37
N ALA A 374 -23.03 6.92 -1.50
CA ALA A 374 -23.40 8.22 -0.95
C ALA A 374 -23.57 9.27 -2.06
N THR A 375 -22.64 9.32 -3.02
CA THR A 375 -22.73 10.22 -4.18
C THR A 375 -23.99 9.95 -5.00
N SER A 376 -24.27 8.68 -5.28
CA SER A 376 -25.48 8.27 -6.00
C SER A 376 -26.76 8.67 -5.25
N ALA A 377 -26.80 8.48 -3.93
CA ALA A 377 -27.92 8.88 -3.09
C ALA A 377 -28.14 10.41 -3.09
N VAL A 378 -27.07 11.20 -2.98
CA VAL A 378 -27.12 12.67 -3.03
C VAL A 378 -27.70 13.14 -4.37
N LEU A 379 -27.21 12.60 -5.49
CA LEU A 379 -27.74 12.92 -6.82
C LEU A 379 -29.21 12.50 -6.97
N GLY A 380 -29.58 11.33 -6.44
CA GLY A 380 -30.96 10.86 -6.41
C GLY A 380 -31.91 11.79 -5.64
N ILE A 381 -31.49 12.28 -4.46
CA ILE A 381 -32.26 13.23 -3.66
C ILE A 381 -32.40 14.58 -4.38
N GLN A 382 -31.31 15.09 -4.97
CA GLN A 382 -31.33 16.34 -5.73
C GLN A 382 -32.27 16.28 -6.94
N ASN A 383 -32.29 15.15 -7.65
CA ASN A 383 -33.21 14.92 -8.76
C ASN A 383 -34.68 14.90 -8.34
N ARG A 384 -34.99 14.45 -7.12
CA ARG A 384 -36.36 14.43 -6.57
C ARG A 384 -36.83 15.78 -6.05
N ARG A 385 -35.94 16.56 -5.41
CA ARG A 385 -36.28 17.86 -4.76
C ARG A 385 -36.50 19.02 -5.73
N THR A 386 -35.90 19.00 -6.91
CA THR A 386 -35.99 20.09 -7.89
C THR A 386 -37.21 19.94 -8.83
N ARG A 387 -38.34 19.43 -8.30
CA ARG A 387 -39.61 19.32 -9.02
C ARG A 387 -40.29 20.66 -9.17
#